data_AF-A0AAV2X6N2-F1
#
_entry.id   AF-A0AAV2X6N2-F1
#
_cell.length_a   1.000
_cell.length_b   1.000
_cell.length_c   1.000
_cell.angle_alpha   90.00
_cell.angle_beta   90.00
_cell.angle_gamma   90.00
#
_symmetry.space_group_name_H-M   'P 1'
#
loop_
_entity.id
_entity.type
_entity.pdbx_description
1 polymer ?
#
loop_
_entity_poly.entity_id
_entity_poly.type
_entity_poly.pdbx_seq_one_letter_code
_entity_poly.pdbx_strand_id
1 'polypeptide(L)'
;MLACGTRILGVKEYNCDKPECPHVRYVTNSCGSRACPSCGKKATDLWIATQLNRLPDCDWVHLVFTLPDTLWPVFESNRWLLNDVCRLAVENLLYAARKRGQEPGIFCAIHTYGRRLNWHPHVHVSVTCGCLNKHGQWKKLSFLKDAMRSRWMWNMRQRLLKAWSEGLAMPESLSHITTESQWRSLVLKAGGKYWHVYMSKKTAGGRNTARYLGRYLKKPPIAASRLAHYNGGASLSFRYLDHKTGETATETLTQRELVARLKQHIPEKFFKMVRYFGFLANRVCGEKLPQVYRALNSS
;
A
#
# COMPACT_ATOMS: atom_id res chain seq x y z
N MET A 1 0.06 -3.83 22.49
CA MET A 1 -0.29 -4.94 21.58
C MET A 1 -0.56 -6.23 22.35
N LEU A 2 0.35 -6.65 23.24
CA LEU A 2 0.25 -7.91 23.99
C LEU A 2 -1.00 -8.03 24.86
N ALA A 3 -1.51 -6.91 25.39
CA ALA A 3 -2.78 -6.87 26.13
C ALA A 3 -4.04 -6.73 25.26
N CYS A 4 -3.93 -6.77 23.92
CA CYS A 4 -5.09 -6.56 23.05
C CYS A 4 -6.11 -7.68 23.21
N GLY A 5 -7.36 -7.34 23.52
CA GLY A 5 -8.41 -8.35 23.70
C GLY A 5 -8.31 -9.08 25.04
N THR A 6 -7.53 -8.57 26.00
CA THR A 6 -7.54 -9.04 27.38
C THR A 6 -8.28 -8.06 28.27
N ARG A 7 -8.67 -8.50 29.48
CA ARG A 7 -9.34 -7.65 30.47
C ARG A 7 -8.47 -6.48 30.96
N ILE A 8 -7.15 -6.54 30.76
CA ILE A 8 -6.19 -5.48 31.13
C ILE A 8 -6.54 -4.15 30.46
N LEU A 9 -7.07 -4.17 29.23
CA LEU A 9 -7.47 -2.95 28.52
C LEU A 9 -8.92 -2.51 28.83
N GLY A 10 -9.57 -3.13 29.82
CA GLY A 10 -10.95 -2.92 30.16
C GLY A 10 -11.92 -3.82 29.39
N VAL A 11 -13.13 -3.94 29.93
CA VAL A 11 -14.20 -4.81 29.42
C VAL A 11 -15.52 -4.06 29.40
N LYS A 12 -16.35 -4.34 28.39
CA LYS A 12 -17.76 -3.96 28.35
C LYS A 12 -18.58 -5.20 28.65
N GLU A 13 -19.45 -5.09 29.63
CA GLU A 13 -20.43 -6.12 29.96
C GLU A 13 -21.75 -5.80 29.24
N TYR A 14 -22.32 -6.80 28.59
CA TYR A 14 -23.62 -6.72 27.95
C TYR A 14 -24.52 -7.76 28.62
N ASN A 15 -25.61 -7.26 29.21
CA ASN A 15 -26.65 -8.07 29.83
C ASN A 15 -27.89 -8.06 28.94
N CYS A 16 -28.69 -9.12 29.04
CA CYS A 16 -30.04 -9.10 28.47
C CYS A 16 -30.87 -8.05 29.23
N ASP A 17 -31.79 -7.41 28.52
CA ASP A 17 -32.80 -6.52 29.10
C ASP A 17 -33.82 -7.26 29.99
N LYS A 18 -33.94 -8.58 29.84
CA LYS A 18 -34.79 -9.44 30.67
C LYS A 18 -34.13 -9.73 32.03
N PRO A 19 -34.74 -9.36 33.17
CA PRO A 19 -34.16 -9.53 34.51
C PRO A 19 -33.81 -10.98 34.86
N GLU A 20 -34.60 -11.93 34.35
CA GLU A 20 -34.46 -13.36 34.63
C GLU A 20 -33.35 -14.05 33.79
N CYS A 21 -32.79 -13.36 32.79
CA CYS A 21 -31.88 -13.97 31.83
C CYS A 21 -30.44 -13.93 32.36
N PRO A 22 -29.80 -15.08 32.67
CA PRO A 22 -28.44 -15.10 33.22
C PRO A 22 -27.35 -14.87 32.17
N HIS A 23 -27.73 -14.56 30.91
CA HIS A 23 -26.77 -14.46 29.83
C HIS A 23 -26.01 -13.14 29.89
N VAL A 24 -24.70 -13.25 30.16
CA VAL A 24 -23.77 -12.14 30.20
C VAL A 24 -22.74 -12.29 29.10
N ARG A 25 -22.51 -11.24 28.32
CA ARG A 25 -21.45 -11.20 27.30
C ARG A 25 -20.40 -10.15 27.64
N TYR A 26 -19.17 -10.61 27.83
CA TYR A 26 -18.01 -9.74 28.00
C TYR A 26 -17.32 -9.44 26.68
N VAL A 27 -17.10 -8.17 26.39
CA VAL A 27 -16.34 -7.72 25.21
C VAL A 27 -15.16 -6.88 25.68
N THR A 28 -13.95 -7.42 25.53
CA THR A 28 -12.71 -6.73 25.89
C THR A 28 -12.34 -5.64 24.89
N ASN A 29 -11.72 -4.57 25.37
CA ASN A 29 -11.26 -3.49 24.52
C ASN A 29 -10.05 -3.90 23.67
N SER A 30 -9.96 -3.28 22.49
CA SER A 30 -8.87 -3.47 21.54
C SER A 30 -7.77 -2.43 21.72
N CYS A 31 -6.51 -2.78 21.46
CA CYS A 31 -5.39 -1.83 21.64
C CYS A 31 -5.27 -0.73 20.57
N GLY A 32 -6.04 -0.80 19.48
CA GLY A 32 -6.02 0.19 18.39
C GLY A 32 -4.72 0.24 17.55
N SER A 33 -3.72 -0.58 17.88
CA SER A 33 -2.41 -0.54 17.21
C SER A 33 -2.49 -1.08 15.77
N ARG A 34 -1.83 -0.40 14.83
CA ARG A 34 -1.67 -0.87 13.44
C ARG A 34 -0.83 -2.14 13.32
N ALA A 35 0.03 -2.38 14.30
CA ALA A 35 0.86 -3.58 14.34
C ALA A 35 0.10 -4.79 14.93
N CYS A 36 -1.09 -4.59 15.51
CA CYS A 36 -1.93 -5.67 16.01
C CYS A 36 -2.75 -6.30 14.86
N PRO A 37 -2.62 -7.61 14.60
CA PRO A 37 -3.39 -8.28 13.54
C PRO A 37 -4.91 -8.13 13.69
N SER A 38 -5.43 -8.28 14.92
CA SER A 38 -6.87 -8.17 15.21
C SER A 38 -7.40 -6.75 14.99
N CYS A 39 -6.70 -5.74 15.50
CA CYS A 39 -7.08 -4.33 15.28
C CYS A 39 -6.95 -3.93 13.81
N GLY A 40 -5.89 -4.38 13.14
CA GLY A 40 -5.67 -4.16 11.71
C GLY A 40 -6.78 -4.77 10.85
N LYS A 41 -7.25 -5.98 11.17
CA LYS A 41 -8.39 -6.62 10.48
C LYS A 41 -9.66 -5.79 10.63
N LYS A 42 -10.03 -5.41 11.87
CA LYS A 42 -11.20 -4.56 12.12
C LYS A 42 -11.10 -3.23 11.36
N ALA A 43 -9.94 -2.57 11.39
CA ALA A 43 -9.72 -1.33 10.67
C ALA A 43 -9.81 -1.50 9.13
N THR A 44 -9.32 -2.62 8.58
CA THR A 44 -9.52 -2.98 7.18
C THR A 44 -11.00 -3.15 6.86
N ASP A 45 -11.76 -3.88 7.68
CA ASP A 45 -13.17 -4.15 7.40
C ASP A 45 -14.02 -2.89 7.43
N LEU A 46 -13.81 -2.03 8.42
CA LEU A 46 -14.46 -0.73 8.50
C LEU A 46 -14.12 0.12 7.27
N TRP A 47 -12.85 0.14 6.86
CA TRP A 47 -12.44 0.86 5.66
C TRP A 47 -13.10 0.30 4.39
N ILE A 48 -13.17 -1.03 4.24
CA ILE A 48 -13.85 -1.69 3.11
C ILE A 48 -15.31 -1.25 3.09
N ALA A 49 -16.01 -1.34 4.22
CA ALA A 49 -17.41 -0.94 4.34
C ALA A 49 -17.63 0.52 3.89
N THR A 50 -16.75 1.44 4.30
CA THR A 50 -16.80 2.83 3.81
C THR A 50 -16.55 2.96 2.32
N GLN A 51 -15.61 2.17 1.75
CA GLN A 51 -15.27 2.26 0.34
C GLN A 51 -16.32 1.64 -0.59
N LEU A 52 -17.10 0.66 -0.12
CA LEU A 52 -18.16 0.06 -0.92
C LEU A 52 -19.16 1.11 -1.43
N ASN A 53 -19.37 2.19 -0.70
CA ASN A 53 -20.25 3.30 -1.09
C ASN A 53 -19.53 4.40 -1.90
N ARG A 54 -18.19 4.33 -2.01
CA ARG A 54 -17.35 5.36 -2.63
C ARG A 54 -16.76 4.95 -3.98
N LEU A 55 -16.52 3.65 -4.19
CA LEU A 55 -15.91 3.17 -5.44
C LEU A 55 -16.99 2.95 -6.50
N PRO A 56 -16.89 3.60 -7.68
CA PRO A 56 -17.82 3.34 -8.77
C PRO A 56 -17.80 1.89 -9.24
N ASP A 57 -18.97 1.44 -9.70
CA ASP A 57 -19.16 0.12 -10.27
C ASP A 57 -18.69 0.09 -11.72
N CYS A 58 -17.37 -0.01 -11.89
CA CYS A 58 -16.72 -0.11 -13.18
C CYS A 58 -15.54 -1.06 -13.10
N ASP A 59 -14.90 -1.33 -14.23
CA ASP A 59 -13.65 -2.07 -14.26
C ASP A 59 -12.52 -1.28 -13.59
N TRP A 60 -11.69 -1.99 -12.83
CA TRP A 60 -10.46 -1.47 -12.24
C TRP A 60 -9.26 -2.29 -12.69
N VAL A 61 -8.08 -1.67 -12.72
CA VAL A 61 -6.81 -2.38 -12.84
C VAL A 61 -5.91 -2.04 -11.66
N HIS A 62 -5.25 -3.06 -11.12
CA HIS A 62 -4.27 -2.91 -10.06
C HIS A 62 -2.86 -2.94 -10.64
N LEU A 63 -2.02 -2.01 -10.21
CA LEU A 63 -0.62 -1.92 -10.54
C LEU A 63 0.22 -1.96 -9.27
N VAL A 64 1.39 -2.61 -9.36
CA VAL A 64 2.42 -2.53 -8.32
C VAL A 64 3.69 -1.99 -8.94
N PHE A 65 4.11 -0.82 -8.47
CA PHE A 65 5.35 -0.17 -8.86
C PHE A 65 6.42 -0.50 -7.84
N THR A 66 7.49 -1.18 -8.26
CA THR A 66 8.64 -1.49 -7.41
C THR A 66 9.86 -0.71 -7.88
N LEU A 67 10.86 -0.55 -7.00
CA LEU A 67 12.18 -0.04 -7.37
C LEU A 67 13.24 -1.14 -7.23
N PRO A 68 14.36 -1.05 -7.98
CA PRO A 68 15.52 -1.92 -7.81
C PRO A 68 16.03 -1.94 -6.37
N ASP A 69 16.52 -3.11 -5.93
CA ASP A 69 17.06 -3.32 -4.58
C ASP A 69 18.29 -2.47 -4.29
N THR A 70 19.09 -2.17 -5.30
CA THR A 70 20.22 -1.23 -5.22
C THR A 70 19.83 0.16 -4.72
N LEU A 71 18.55 0.54 -4.85
CA LEU A 71 18.03 1.83 -4.38
C LEU A 71 17.31 1.72 -3.04
N TRP A 72 17.02 0.53 -2.51
CA TRP A 72 16.28 0.40 -1.25
C TRP A 72 16.98 1.05 -0.05
N PRO A 73 18.32 0.91 0.15
CA PRO A 73 19.01 1.58 1.25
C PRO A 73 18.88 3.10 1.22
N VAL A 74 18.79 3.70 0.02
CA VAL A 74 18.58 5.15 -0.12
C VAL A 74 17.26 5.56 0.53
N PHE A 75 16.18 4.83 0.27
CA PHE A 75 14.86 5.11 0.86
C PHE A 75 14.80 4.77 2.35
N GLU A 76 15.64 3.85 2.81
CA GLU A 76 15.76 3.51 4.23
C GLU A 76 16.36 4.67 5.02
N SER A 77 17.51 5.19 4.57
CA SER A 77 18.18 6.33 5.20
C SER A 77 17.43 7.66 4.97
N ASN A 78 16.67 7.77 3.88
CA ASN A 78 15.98 9.00 3.47
C ASN A 78 14.46 8.78 3.40
N ARG A 79 13.85 8.45 4.54
CA ARG A 79 12.41 8.12 4.61
C ARG A 79 11.48 9.21 4.10
N TRP A 80 11.93 10.46 4.07
CA TRP A 80 11.18 11.57 3.49
C TRP A 80 10.88 11.37 1.99
N LEU A 81 11.73 10.64 1.25
CA LEU A 81 11.50 10.25 -0.14
C LEU A 81 10.25 9.37 -0.33
N LEU A 82 9.83 8.63 0.71
CA LEU A 82 8.61 7.81 0.68
C LEU A 82 7.35 8.63 0.42
N ASN A 83 7.37 9.95 0.70
CA ASN A 83 6.26 10.84 0.42
C ASN A 83 5.98 11.01 -1.08
N ASP A 84 7.02 10.91 -1.92
CA ASP A 84 6.92 11.15 -3.35
C ASP A 84 6.50 9.93 -4.15
N VAL A 85 6.80 8.72 -3.66
CA VAL A 85 6.67 7.48 -4.45
C VAL A 85 5.23 7.26 -4.95
N CYS A 86 4.23 7.52 -4.11
CA CYS A 86 2.82 7.46 -4.53
C CYS A 86 2.50 8.51 -5.60
N ARG A 87 2.95 9.76 -5.40
CA ARG A 87 2.70 10.86 -6.34
C ARG A 87 3.32 10.53 -7.70
N LEU A 88 4.56 10.06 -7.73
CA LEU A 88 5.26 9.69 -8.96
C LEU A 88 4.61 8.51 -9.70
N ALA A 89 4.10 7.51 -8.97
CA ALA A 89 3.37 6.39 -9.54
C ALA A 89 2.03 6.84 -10.15
N VAL A 90 1.33 7.75 -9.47
CA VAL A 90 0.05 8.29 -9.92
C VAL A 90 0.22 9.26 -11.09
N GLU A 91 1.21 10.14 -11.07
CA GLU A 91 1.53 11.06 -12.16
C GLU A 91 1.82 10.33 -13.47
N ASN A 92 2.36 9.11 -13.39
CA ASN A 92 2.54 8.24 -14.54
C ASN A 92 1.19 7.89 -15.21
N LEU A 93 0.22 7.45 -14.41
CA LEU A 93 -1.14 7.13 -14.86
C LEU A 93 -1.90 8.37 -15.34
N LEU A 94 -1.83 9.47 -14.57
CA LEU A 94 -2.49 10.73 -14.92
C LEU A 94 -1.91 11.32 -16.21
N TYR A 95 -0.61 11.23 -16.43
CA TYR A 95 0.01 11.67 -17.68
C TYR A 95 -0.55 10.88 -18.88
N ALA A 96 -0.64 9.55 -18.76
CA ALA A 96 -1.19 8.72 -19.83
C ALA A 96 -2.68 9.00 -20.08
N ALA A 97 -3.46 9.24 -19.02
CA ALA A 97 -4.88 9.54 -19.13
C ALA A 97 -5.14 10.95 -19.71
N ARG A 98 -4.42 11.98 -19.25
CA ARG A 98 -4.58 13.36 -19.70
C ARG A 98 -4.32 13.56 -21.18
N LYS A 99 -3.43 12.76 -21.79
CA LYS A 99 -3.25 12.73 -23.25
C LYS A 99 -4.53 12.41 -24.03
N ARG A 100 -5.53 11.82 -23.38
CA ARG A 100 -6.84 11.49 -23.93
C ARG A 100 -7.95 12.42 -23.42
N GLY A 101 -7.61 13.47 -22.67
CA GLY A 101 -8.58 14.37 -22.02
C GLY A 101 -9.36 13.69 -20.88
N GLN A 102 -8.71 12.76 -20.18
CA GLN A 102 -9.34 11.83 -19.25
C GLN A 102 -8.75 11.95 -17.84
N GLU A 103 -9.59 11.91 -16.81
CA GLU A 103 -9.17 11.92 -15.39
C GLU A 103 -9.80 10.75 -14.62
N PRO A 104 -9.06 9.65 -14.41
CA PRO A 104 -9.58 8.45 -13.76
C PRO A 104 -9.59 8.57 -12.23
N GLY A 105 -10.33 7.70 -11.57
CA GLY A 105 -10.32 7.55 -10.13
C GLY A 105 -9.13 6.71 -9.74
N ILE A 106 -8.26 7.24 -8.88
CA ILE A 106 -7.03 6.54 -8.49
C ILE A 106 -6.93 6.44 -6.98
N PHE A 107 -6.51 5.27 -6.55
CA PHE A 107 -6.21 4.91 -5.19
C PHE A 107 -4.75 4.46 -5.09
N CYS A 108 -3.99 4.97 -4.14
CA CYS A 108 -2.57 4.65 -3.95
C CYS A 108 -2.26 4.28 -2.50
N ALA A 109 -1.50 3.21 -2.30
CA ALA A 109 -0.95 2.82 -1.01
C ALA A 109 0.53 2.46 -1.13
N ILE A 110 1.35 2.96 -0.21
CA ILE A 110 2.77 2.61 -0.14
C ILE A 110 3.00 1.53 0.91
N HIS A 111 3.80 0.52 0.56
CA HIS A 111 4.30 -0.52 1.44
C HIS A 111 5.82 -0.42 1.52
N THR A 112 6.38 -0.88 2.63
CA THR A 112 7.83 -0.86 2.88
C THR A 112 8.40 -2.24 3.21
N TYR A 113 7.60 -3.29 3.06
CA TYR A 113 7.96 -4.65 3.45
C TYR A 113 7.66 -5.66 2.36
N GLY A 114 8.58 -6.60 2.17
CA GLY A 114 8.35 -7.78 1.35
C GLY A 114 7.59 -8.86 2.14
N ARG A 115 7.31 -9.99 1.49
CA ARG A 115 6.73 -11.16 2.19
C ARG A 115 7.65 -11.66 3.30
N ARG A 116 8.98 -11.54 3.14
CA ARG A 116 9.98 -11.90 4.16
C ARG A 116 10.16 -10.83 5.26
N LEU A 117 9.34 -9.77 5.25
CA LEU A 117 9.46 -8.61 6.15
C LEU A 117 10.80 -7.87 6.01
N ASN A 118 11.48 -8.04 4.88
CA ASN A 118 12.64 -7.24 4.52
C ASN A 118 12.20 -5.88 4.00
N TRP A 119 13.06 -4.88 4.14
CA TRP A 119 12.86 -3.57 3.52
C TRP A 119 12.61 -3.72 2.02
N HIS A 120 11.44 -3.27 1.59
CA HIS A 120 11.00 -3.39 0.21
C HIS A 120 9.97 -2.28 -0.07
N PRO A 121 10.41 -1.03 -0.31
CA PRO A 121 9.52 0.05 -0.67
C PRO A 121 8.88 -0.22 -2.04
N HIS A 122 7.55 -0.24 -2.08
CA HIS A 122 6.78 -0.40 -3.31
C HIS A 122 5.40 0.23 -3.16
N VAL A 123 4.75 0.50 -4.28
CA VAL A 123 3.47 1.20 -4.31
C VAL A 123 2.42 0.37 -5.02
N HIS A 124 1.32 0.16 -4.32
CA HIS A 124 0.07 -0.41 -4.78
C HIS A 124 -0.82 0.70 -5.32
N VAL A 125 -1.21 0.62 -6.59
CA VAL A 125 -2.11 1.59 -7.22
C VAL A 125 -3.30 0.87 -7.82
N SER A 126 -4.51 1.31 -7.54
CA SER A 126 -5.69 0.89 -8.29
C SER A 126 -6.29 2.08 -9.01
N VAL A 127 -6.61 1.88 -10.28
CA VAL A 127 -7.14 2.92 -11.16
C VAL A 127 -8.35 2.39 -11.91
N THR A 128 -9.36 3.25 -12.10
CA THR A 128 -10.52 2.91 -12.92
C THR A 128 -10.11 2.73 -14.38
N CYS A 129 -10.63 1.71 -15.04
CA CYS A 129 -10.53 1.50 -16.49
C CYS A 129 -11.53 2.37 -17.27
N GLY A 130 -11.84 3.54 -16.72
CA GLY A 130 -12.65 4.57 -17.35
C GLY A 130 -12.68 5.85 -16.53
N CYS A 131 -13.28 6.88 -17.10
CA CYS A 131 -13.34 8.22 -16.54
C CYS A 131 -14.42 9.05 -17.22
N LEU A 132 -14.73 10.21 -16.64
CA LEU A 132 -15.55 11.21 -17.29
C LEU A 132 -14.74 11.95 -18.35
N ASN A 133 -15.31 12.13 -19.54
CA ASN A 133 -14.82 13.12 -20.50
C ASN A 133 -15.32 14.53 -20.13
N LYS A 134 -14.92 15.54 -20.92
CA LYS A 134 -15.36 16.94 -20.74
C LYS A 134 -16.88 17.16 -20.81
N HIS A 135 -17.63 16.22 -21.36
CA HIS A 135 -19.09 16.26 -21.49
C HIS A 135 -19.80 15.43 -20.39
N GLY A 136 -19.07 14.92 -19.40
CA GLY A 136 -19.64 14.10 -18.32
C GLY A 136 -20.02 12.67 -18.75
N GLN A 137 -19.57 12.20 -19.92
CA GLN A 137 -19.81 10.83 -20.37
C GLN A 137 -18.70 9.88 -19.92
N TRP A 138 -19.06 8.65 -19.57
CA TRP A 138 -18.09 7.62 -19.22
C TRP A 138 -17.36 7.12 -20.48
N LYS A 139 -16.02 7.14 -20.45
CA LYS A 139 -15.16 6.62 -21.52
C LYS A 139 -14.20 5.58 -20.96
N LYS A 140 -14.03 4.48 -21.71
CA LYS A 140 -13.08 3.42 -21.37
C LYS A 140 -11.64 3.96 -21.41
N LEU A 141 -10.84 3.48 -20.45
CA LEU A 141 -9.43 3.82 -20.32
C LEU A 141 -8.61 2.54 -20.11
N SER A 142 -7.49 2.46 -20.80
CA SER A 142 -6.52 1.37 -20.69
C SER A 142 -5.09 1.92 -20.64
N PHE A 143 -4.21 1.15 -20.01
CA PHE A 143 -2.80 1.48 -19.82
C PHE A 143 -1.92 0.38 -20.40
N LEU A 144 -0.77 0.76 -20.95
CA LEU A 144 0.22 -0.17 -21.48
C LEU A 144 1.30 -0.41 -20.43
N LYS A 145 1.56 -1.68 -20.09
CA LYS A 145 2.50 -2.09 -19.04
C LYS A 145 3.88 -1.48 -19.24
N ASP A 146 4.42 -1.60 -20.44
CA ASP A 146 5.79 -1.17 -20.75
C ASP A 146 5.92 0.35 -20.76
N ALA A 147 4.89 1.07 -21.21
CA ALA A 147 4.84 2.53 -21.08
C ALA A 147 4.84 2.97 -19.61
N MET A 148 4.06 2.30 -18.76
CA MET A 148 4.06 2.56 -17.31
C MET A 148 5.42 2.27 -16.69
N ARG A 149 6.07 1.16 -17.05
CA ARG A 149 7.40 0.81 -16.58
C ARG A 149 8.45 1.86 -16.97
N SER A 150 8.51 2.24 -18.25
CA SER A 150 9.50 3.20 -18.75
C SER A 150 9.36 4.56 -18.09
N ARG A 151 8.13 5.08 -17.96
CA ARG A 151 7.89 6.36 -17.30
C ARG A 151 8.09 6.30 -15.79
N TRP A 152 7.81 5.16 -15.16
CA TRP A 152 8.10 4.95 -13.73
C TRP A 152 9.59 5.07 -13.44
N MET A 153 10.41 4.36 -14.21
CA MET A 153 11.87 4.45 -14.14
C MET A 153 12.35 5.90 -14.34
N TRP A 154 11.81 6.60 -15.35
CA TRP A 154 12.17 8.00 -15.59
C TRP A 154 11.80 8.90 -14.41
N ASN A 155 10.55 8.84 -13.91
CA ASN A 155 10.07 9.64 -12.78
C ASN A 155 10.96 9.46 -11.54
N MET A 156 11.29 8.20 -11.20
CA MET A 156 12.13 7.88 -10.04
C MET A 156 13.57 8.37 -10.21
N ARG A 157 14.15 8.21 -11.41
CA ARG A 157 15.49 8.73 -11.69
C ARG A 157 15.53 10.25 -11.54
N GLN A 158 14.60 10.97 -12.15
CA GLN A 158 14.54 12.44 -12.02
C GLN A 158 14.43 12.87 -10.55
N ARG A 159 13.58 12.18 -9.78
CA ARG A 159 13.41 12.47 -8.36
C ARG A 159 14.69 12.25 -7.55
N LEU A 160 15.40 11.15 -7.80
CA LEU A 160 16.64 10.80 -7.10
C LEU A 160 17.81 11.70 -7.51
N LEU A 161 17.90 12.09 -8.78
CA LEU A 161 18.88 13.07 -9.24
C LEU A 161 18.69 14.41 -8.51
N LYS A 162 17.43 14.87 -8.38
CA LYS A 162 17.11 16.07 -7.61
C LYS A 162 17.38 15.91 -6.11
N ALA A 163 17.13 14.73 -5.55
CA ALA A 163 17.30 14.48 -4.11
C ALA A 163 18.73 14.76 -3.61
N TRP A 164 19.74 14.63 -4.47
CA TRP A 164 21.12 14.93 -4.13
C TRP A 164 21.30 16.35 -3.60
N SER A 165 20.79 17.35 -4.31
CA SER A 165 20.88 18.75 -3.91
C SER A 165 19.97 19.12 -2.74
N GLU A 166 19.08 18.22 -2.33
CA GLU A 166 18.19 18.38 -1.17
C GLU A 166 18.83 17.85 0.14
N GLY A 167 20.11 17.42 0.11
CA GLY A 167 20.83 16.96 1.30
C GLY A 167 20.58 15.48 1.63
N LEU A 168 20.67 14.60 0.63
CA LEU A 168 20.50 13.16 0.79
C LEU A 168 21.54 12.57 1.75
N ALA A 169 21.07 11.84 2.78
CA ALA A 169 21.94 11.07 3.66
C ALA A 169 22.39 9.79 2.97
N MET A 170 23.69 9.62 2.71
CA MET A 170 24.19 8.43 2.03
C MET A 170 24.15 7.21 2.96
N PRO A 171 23.46 6.10 2.58
CA PRO A 171 23.49 4.88 3.38
C PRO A 171 24.91 4.30 3.43
N GLU A 172 25.23 3.58 4.50
CA GLU A 172 26.55 2.96 4.72
C GLU A 172 26.99 2.08 3.54
N SER A 173 26.06 1.30 2.97
CA SER A 173 26.30 0.45 1.81
C SER A 173 26.71 1.22 0.54
N LEU A 174 26.49 2.53 0.50
CA LEU A 174 26.82 3.43 -0.60
C LEU A 174 27.79 4.54 -0.16
N SER A 175 28.50 4.37 0.96
CA SER A 175 29.45 5.36 1.51
C SER A 175 30.57 5.76 0.56
N HIS A 176 30.90 4.91 -0.42
CA HIS A 176 31.85 5.19 -1.49
C HIS A 176 31.37 6.24 -2.52
N ILE A 177 30.09 6.63 -2.48
CA ILE A 177 29.52 7.69 -3.32
C ILE A 177 29.66 9.02 -2.61
N THR A 178 30.68 9.78 -3.00
CA THR A 178 31.04 11.05 -2.34
C THR A 178 30.81 12.27 -3.23
N THR A 179 30.51 12.07 -4.52
CA THR A 179 30.31 13.15 -5.50
C THR A 179 28.99 13.03 -6.24
N GLU A 180 28.48 14.17 -6.74
CA GLU A 180 27.26 14.18 -7.56
C GLU A 180 27.42 13.31 -8.80
N SER A 181 28.59 13.32 -9.44
CA SER A 181 28.84 12.52 -10.65
C SER A 181 28.69 11.01 -10.38
N GLN A 182 29.25 10.51 -9.28
CA GLN A 182 29.08 9.11 -8.85
C GLN A 182 27.61 8.79 -8.54
N TRP A 183 26.91 9.69 -7.86
CA TRP A 183 25.48 9.54 -7.59
C TRP A 183 24.65 9.45 -8.87
N ARG A 184 24.87 10.37 -9.82
CA ARG A 184 24.21 10.36 -11.13
C ARG A 184 24.47 9.05 -11.86
N SER A 185 25.72 8.58 -11.86
CA SER A 185 26.10 7.28 -12.45
C SER A 185 25.32 6.13 -11.81
N LEU A 186 25.25 6.07 -10.47
CA LEU A 186 24.46 5.06 -9.77
C LEU A 186 22.98 5.14 -10.15
N VAL A 187 22.33 6.30 -10.06
CA VAL A 187 20.89 6.44 -10.35
C VAL A 187 20.54 6.05 -11.79
N LEU A 188 21.38 6.44 -12.76
CA LEU A 188 21.16 6.16 -14.17
C LEU A 188 21.42 4.68 -14.53
N LYS A 189 22.32 4.00 -13.82
CA LYS A 189 22.61 2.57 -14.03
C LYS A 189 21.78 1.64 -13.15
N ALA A 190 21.24 2.14 -12.04
CA ALA A 190 20.51 1.37 -11.05
C ALA A 190 19.38 0.54 -11.68
N GLY A 191 19.39 -0.74 -11.33
CA GLY A 191 18.39 -1.71 -11.74
C GLY A 191 18.47 -2.20 -13.17
N GLY A 192 19.18 -1.56 -14.11
CA GLY A 192 19.20 -2.00 -15.52
C GLY A 192 17.82 -2.41 -16.04
N LYS A 193 17.62 -3.72 -16.31
CA LYS A 193 16.33 -4.30 -16.74
C LYS A 193 15.32 -4.60 -15.61
N TYR A 194 15.72 -4.55 -14.35
CA TYR A 194 14.96 -4.94 -13.15
C TYR A 194 14.01 -3.86 -12.60
N TRP A 195 13.56 -2.95 -13.46
CA TRP A 195 12.43 -2.07 -13.15
C TRP A 195 11.13 -2.82 -13.43
N HIS A 196 10.40 -3.18 -12.36
CA HIS A 196 9.18 -3.97 -12.49
C HIS A 196 7.94 -3.13 -12.20
N VAL A 197 6.97 -3.21 -13.11
CA VAL A 197 5.59 -2.80 -12.88
C VAL A 197 4.72 -4.02 -13.11
N TYR A 198 4.11 -4.52 -12.05
CA TYR A 198 3.05 -5.51 -12.17
C TYR A 198 1.76 -4.79 -12.58
N MET A 199 0.98 -5.41 -13.46
CA MET A 199 -0.36 -4.95 -13.82
C MET A 199 -1.27 -6.17 -13.86
N SER A 200 -2.33 -6.13 -13.06
CA SER A 200 -3.28 -7.23 -12.95
C SER A 200 -4.18 -7.34 -14.17
N LYS A 201 -4.92 -8.44 -14.27
CA LYS A 201 -6.17 -8.46 -15.05
C LYS A 201 -7.15 -7.43 -14.47
N LYS A 202 -8.11 -6.99 -15.29
CA LYS A 202 -9.19 -6.12 -14.83
C LYS A 202 -10.01 -6.83 -13.75
N THR A 203 -10.40 -6.09 -12.74
CA THR A 203 -11.33 -6.53 -11.70
C THR A 203 -12.65 -5.81 -11.92
N ALA A 204 -13.71 -6.57 -12.15
CA ALA A 204 -15.05 -6.02 -12.35
C ALA A 204 -15.64 -5.54 -11.02
N GLY A 205 -16.13 -4.30 -11.03
CA GLY A 205 -16.96 -3.71 -9.99
C GLY A 205 -16.21 -3.18 -8.77
N GLY A 206 -16.76 -2.11 -8.20
CA GLY A 206 -16.17 -1.39 -7.07
C GLY A 206 -16.03 -2.25 -5.80
N ARG A 207 -16.97 -3.19 -5.59
CA ARG A 207 -16.98 -4.10 -4.43
C ARG A 207 -15.81 -5.07 -4.42
N ASN A 208 -15.52 -5.69 -5.56
CA ASN A 208 -14.39 -6.62 -5.68
C ASN A 208 -13.07 -5.89 -5.52
N THR A 209 -12.97 -4.70 -6.13
CA THR A 209 -11.81 -3.82 -5.96
C THR A 209 -11.62 -3.38 -4.52
N ALA A 210 -12.67 -2.95 -3.80
CA ALA A 210 -12.57 -2.57 -2.39
C ALA A 210 -12.07 -3.71 -1.51
N ARG A 211 -12.63 -4.92 -1.69
CA ARG A 211 -12.21 -6.13 -0.96
C ARG A 211 -10.76 -6.50 -1.26
N TYR A 212 -10.36 -6.39 -2.52
CA TYR A 212 -8.98 -6.61 -2.95
C TYR A 212 -8.03 -5.56 -2.33
N LEU A 213 -8.38 -4.28 -2.42
CA LEU A 213 -7.61 -3.15 -1.90
C LEU A 213 -7.45 -3.22 -0.37
N GLY A 214 -8.49 -3.60 0.36
CA GLY A 214 -8.45 -3.68 1.83
C GLY A 214 -7.35 -4.60 2.38
N ARG A 215 -6.85 -5.55 1.57
CA ARG A 215 -5.73 -6.42 1.93
C ARG A 215 -4.41 -5.66 2.13
N TYR A 216 -4.29 -4.46 1.55
CA TYR A 216 -3.04 -3.69 1.47
C TYR A 216 -3.03 -2.43 2.36
N LEU A 217 -3.98 -2.20 3.27
CA LEU A 217 -4.14 -0.85 3.85
C LEU A 217 -3.93 -0.72 5.33
N LYS A 218 -4.45 -1.67 6.10
CA LYS A 218 -4.47 -1.59 7.56
C LYS A 218 -3.94 -2.84 8.24
N LYS A 219 -3.55 -3.86 7.46
CA LYS A 219 -2.96 -5.07 8.01
C LYS A 219 -1.51 -4.81 8.44
N PRO A 220 -1.07 -5.39 9.56
CA PRO A 220 0.34 -5.37 9.91
C PRO A 220 1.18 -6.07 8.83
N PRO A 221 2.51 -5.83 8.80
CA PRO A 221 3.42 -6.45 7.84
C PRO A 221 3.32 -7.99 7.77
N ILE A 222 2.97 -8.62 8.88
CA ILE A 222 2.73 -10.05 8.99
C ILE A 222 1.31 -10.36 9.44
N ALA A 223 0.61 -11.21 8.69
CA ALA A 223 -0.68 -11.74 9.11
C ALA A 223 -0.48 -12.85 10.14
N ALA A 224 -1.36 -12.93 11.15
CA ALA A 224 -1.29 -13.96 12.19
C ALA A 224 -1.29 -15.39 11.61
N SER A 225 -2.05 -15.63 10.53
CA SER A 225 -2.10 -16.92 9.84
C SER A 225 -0.77 -17.38 9.21
N ARG A 226 0.20 -16.48 9.09
CA ARG A 226 1.54 -16.78 8.57
C ARG A 226 2.50 -17.20 9.67
N LEU A 227 2.22 -16.86 10.93
CA LEU A 227 3.03 -17.28 12.07
C LEU A 227 2.88 -18.80 12.23
N ALA A 228 4.01 -19.51 12.29
CA ALA A 228 4.02 -20.90 12.67
C ALA A 228 3.73 -21.03 14.18
N HIS A 229 3.53 -22.27 14.65
CA HIS A 229 3.40 -22.53 16.08
C HIS A 229 4.64 -21.99 16.80
N TYR A 230 4.40 -21.15 17.82
CA TYR A 230 5.44 -20.60 18.68
C TYR A 230 5.49 -21.43 19.96
N ASN A 231 6.61 -22.11 20.18
CA ASN A 231 6.82 -23.02 21.32
C ASN A 231 7.39 -22.32 22.56
N GLY A 232 7.38 -20.99 22.63
CA GLY A 232 8.00 -20.24 23.73
C GLY A 232 9.51 -20.06 23.62
N GLY A 233 10.15 -20.56 22.55
CA GLY A 233 11.59 -20.49 22.34
C GLY A 233 12.12 -19.12 21.90
N ALA A 234 13.45 -19.05 21.71
CA ALA A 234 14.13 -17.82 21.28
C ALA A 234 13.84 -17.42 19.82
N SER A 235 13.27 -18.34 19.03
CA SER A 235 12.98 -18.16 17.61
C SER A 235 11.49 -18.25 17.30
N LEU A 236 11.10 -17.55 16.24
CA LEU A 236 9.76 -17.54 15.67
C LEU A 236 9.87 -17.79 14.17
N SER A 237 9.04 -18.68 13.65
CA SER A 237 8.99 -18.99 12.23
C SER A 237 7.71 -18.47 11.58
N PHE A 238 7.78 -18.09 10.32
CA PHE A 238 6.61 -17.74 9.54
C PHE A 238 6.71 -18.20 8.09
N ARG A 239 5.55 -18.55 7.51
CA ARG A 239 5.44 -19.01 6.13
C ARG A 239 5.32 -17.85 5.15
N TYR A 240 5.89 -18.01 3.97
CA TYR A 240 5.74 -17.09 2.85
C TYR A 240 5.77 -17.82 1.51
N LEU A 241 5.04 -17.32 0.52
CA LEU A 241 5.13 -17.81 -0.85
C LEU A 241 6.34 -17.15 -1.53
N ASP A 242 7.32 -17.95 -1.92
CA ASP A 242 8.46 -17.51 -2.71
C ASP A 242 8.04 -17.42 -4.19
N HIS A 243 8.16 -16.24 -4.79
CA HIS A 243 7.79 -16.04 -6.19
C HIS A 243 8.85 -16.51 -7.17
N LYS A 244 10.08 -16.76 -6.71
CA LYS A 244 11.14 -17.30 -7.56
C LYS A 244 10.93 -18.79 -7.79
N THR A 245 10.54 -19.53 -6.76
CA THR A 245 10.29 -20.98 -6.84
C THR A 245 8.82 -21.32 -7.04
N GLY A 246 7.90 -20.43 -6.66
CA GLY A 246 6.45 -20.69 -6.67
C GLY A 246 5.97 -21.48 -5.44
N GLU A 247 6.85 -21.77 -4.49
CA GLU A 247 6.58 -22.66 -3.35
C GLU A 247 6.41 -21.89 -2.03
N THR A 248 5.74 -22.52 -1.07
CA THR A 248 5.65 -21.99 0.29
C THR A 248 6.91 -22.35 1.08
N ALA A 249 7.69 -21.35 1.46
CA ALA A 249 8.88 -21.47 2.29
C ALA A 249 8.62 -20.99 3.72
N THR A 250 9.53 -21.33 4.63
CA THR A 250 9.52 -20.90 6.03
C THR A 250 10.76 -20.06 6.33
N GLU A 251 10.56 -18.88 6.90
CA GLU A 251 11.63 -18.05 7.46
C GLU A 251 11.60 -18.20 8.98
N THR A 252 12.76 -18.42 9.60
CA THR A 252 12.93 -18.46 11.06
C THR A 252 13.80 -17.30 11.49
N LEU A 253 13.34 -16.53 12.47
CA LEU A 253 14.04 -15.38 13.04
C LEU A 253 14.06 -15.48 14.55
N THR A 254 15.07 -14.89 15.19
CA THR A 254 14.99 -14.60 16.62
C THR A 254 13.90 -13.57 16.90
N GLN A 255 13.43 -13.52 18.16
CA GLN A 255 12.48 -12.50 18.60
C GLN A 255 13.00 -11.07 18.33
N ARG A 256 14.29 -10.83 18.54
CA ARG A 256 14.93 -9.51 18.33
C ARG A 256 14.94 -9.11 16.85
N GLU A 257 15.28 -10.03 15.95
CA GLU A 257 15.27 -9.77 14.51
C GLU A 257 13.85 -9.48 13.99
N LEU A 258 12.85 -10.20 14.49
CA LEU A 258 11.46 -9.94 14.11
C LEU A 258 11.02 -8.54 14.56
N VAL A 259 11.33 -8.15 15.80
CA VAL A 259 11.02 -6.81 16.31
C VAL A 259 11.75 -5.74 15.50
N ALA A 260 13.03 -5.96 15.16
CA ALA A 260 13.81 -5.04 14.33
C ALA A 260 13.17 -4.87 12.94
N ARG A 261 12.82 -5.96 12.25
CA ARG A 261 12.12 -5.92 10.95
C ARG A 261 10.77 -5.20 11.06
N LEU A 262 9.96 -5.51 12.07
CA LEU A 262 8.66 -4.86 12.25
C LEU A 262 8.79 -3.36 12.53
N LYS A 263 9.76 -2.95 13.35
CA LYS A 263 10.03 -1.53 13.68
C LYS A 263 10.34 -0.72 12.43
N GLN A 264 11.12 -1.26 11.51
CA GLN A 264 11.52 -0.60 10.25
C GLN A 264 10.32 -0.15 9.40
N HIS A 265 9.20 -0.86 9.50
CA HIS A 265 7.99 -0.62 8.72
C HIS A 265 6.99 0.33 9.40
N ILE A 266 7.29 0.80 10.61
CA ILE A 266 6.47 1.82 11.28
C ILE A 266 6.64 3.14 10.52
N PRO A 267 5.59 3.68 9.90
CA PRO A 267 5.70 4.94 9.16
C PRO A 267 5.89 6.12 10.12
N GLU A 268 6.49 7.21 9.61
CA GLU A 268 6.65 8.45 10.39
C GLU A 268 5.31 8.98 10.90
N LYS A 269 5.38 9.78 11.97
CA LYS A 269 4.19 10.45 12.52
C LYS A 269 3.52 11.26 11.41
N PHE A 270 2.19 11.17 11.34
CA PHE A 270 1.35 11.81 10.32
C PHE A 270 1.53 11.34 8.87
N PHE A 271 2.44 10.41 8.60
CA PHE A 271 2.62 9.87 7.25
C PHE A 271 1.36 9.17 6.74
N LYS A 272 0.90 9.60 5.56
CA LYS A 272 -0.30 9.07 4.91
C LYS A 272 0.08 7.87 4.05
N MET A 273 -0.13 6.67 4.59
CA MET A 273 0.08 5.41 3.87
C MET A 273 -0.83 5.26 2.64
N VAL A 274 -2.01 5.89 2.69
CA VAL A 274 -3.07 5.76 1.69
C VAL A 274 -3.44 7.14 1.18
N ARG A 275 -3.52 7.28 -0.15
CA ARG A 275 -3.79 8.54 -0.84
C ARG A 275 -4.79 8.31 -1.98
N TYR A 276 -5.64 9.29 -2.25
CA TYR A 276 -6.66 9.26 -3.31
C TYR A 276 -6.38 10.38 -4.30
N PHE A 277 -6.56 10.09 -5.59
CA PHE A 277 -6.24 10.99 -6.69
C PHE A 277 -7.30 10.94 -7.80
N GLY A 278 -7.21 11.89 -8.73
CA GLY A 278 -8.21 12.10 -9.77
C GLY A 278 -9.58 12.40 -9.16
N PHE A 279 -10.65 11.87 -9.73
CA PHE A 279 -11.99 12.09 -9.18
C PHE A 279 -12.22 11.47 -7.78
N LEU A 280 -11.31 10.61 -7.30
CA LEU A 280 -11.36 10.09 -5.93
C LEU A 280 -10.69 11.01 -4.91
N ALA A 281 -9.96 12.05 -5.32
CA ALA A 281 -9.28 12.94 -4.39
C ALA A 281 -10.28 13.60 -3.44
N ASN A 282 -9.94 13.68 -2.14
CA ASN A 282 -10.87 14.13 -1.09
C ASN A 282 -11.47 15.52 -1.35
N ARG A 283 -10.73 16.42 -2.01
CA ARG A 283 -11.19 17.77 -2.32
C ARG A 283 -12.35 17.81 -3.34
N VAL A 284 -12.41 16.84 -4.25
CA VAL A 284 -13.34 16.86 -5.40
C VAL A 284 -14.29 15.67 -5.41
N CYS A 285 -14.05 14.64 -4.60
CA CYS A 285 -14.81 13.39 -4.68
C CYS A 285 -16.30 13.57 -4.39
N GLY A 286 -16.67 14.51 -3.50
CA GLY A 286 -18.07 14.82 -3.21
C GLY A 286 -18.84 15.38 -4.41
N GLU A 287 -18.15 16.12 -5.29
CA GLU A 287 -18.73 16.68 -6.51
C GLU A 287 -18.65 15.68 -7.68
N LYS A 288 -17.51 15.02 -7.85
CA LYS A 288 -17.23 14.18 -9.03
C LYS A 288 -17.86 12.80 -8.97
N LEU A 289 -17.95 12.16 -7.79
CA LEU A 289 -18.54 10.81 -7.71
C LEU A 289 -20.01 10.75 -8.15
N PRO A 290 -20.90 11.69 -7.76
CA PRO A 290 -22.27 11.72 -8.28
C PRO A 290 -22.33 11.83 -9.81
N GLN A 291 -21.41 12.56 -10.43
CA GLN A 291 -21.32 12.65 -11.90
C GLN A 291 -20.89 11.30 -12.49
N VAL A 292 -19.90 10.64 -11.89
CA VAL A 292 -19.46 9.29 -12.29
C VAL A 292 -20.60 8.28 -12.19
N TYR A 293 -21.36 8.27 -11.09
CA TYR A 293 -22.48 7.34 -10.92
C TYR A 293 -23.58 7.55 -11.96
N ARG A 294 -23.96 8.80 -12.25
CA ARG A 294 -24.92 9.11 -13.32
C ARG A 294 -24.42 8.62 -14.68
N ALA A 295 -23.16 8.90 -15.00
CA ALA A 295 -22.58 8.50 -16.28
C ALA A 295 -22.49 6.98 -16.44
N LEU A 296 -22.24 6.23 -15.36
CA LEU A 296 -22.22 4.76 -15.38
C LEU A 296 -23.61 4.16 -15.52
N ASN A 297 -24.64 4.75 -14.88
CA ASN A 297 -26.01 4.27 -14.99
C ASN A 297 -26.66 4.58 -16.35
N SER A 298 -26.14 5.57 -17.08
CA SER A 298 -26.62 5.98 -18.40
C SER A 298 -25.85 5.34 -19.57
N SER A 299 -24.90 4.45 -19.29
CA SER A 299 -23.99 3.84 -20.29
C SER A 299 -24.29 2.36 -20.52
#